data_AF-A0A0L7K2K0-F1
#
_entry.id   AF-A0A0L7K2K0-F1
#
_cell.length_a   1.000
_cell.length_b   1.000
_cell.length_c   1.000
_cell.angle_alpha   90.00
_cell.angle_beta   90.00
_cell.angle_gamma   90.00
#
_symmetry.space_group_name_H-M   'P 1'
#
loop_
_entity.id
_entity.type
_entity.pdbx_description
1 polymer ?
#
loop_
_entity_poly.entity_id
_entity_poly.type
_entity_poly.pdbx_seq_one_letter_code
_entity_poly.pdbx_strand_id
1 'polypeptide(L)'
;MLVGGILQFVFREKVLSTLDRELFAAIPYYGVKHEYTKSWDDTQTYLQCCGRLDCKGSPNPTTMYMDGCLNKVIDFLREDAAY
;
A
#
# COMPACT_ATOMS: atom_id res chain seq x y z
N MET A 1 -0.67 10.87 22.84
CA MET A 1 -1.65 10.58 21.77
C MET A 1 -1.73 9.06 21.61
N LEU A 2 -2.36 8.37 22.57
CA LEU A 2 -2.53 6.90 22.61
C LEU A 2 -3.95 6.52 22.18
N VAL A 3 -4.46 7.16 21.13
CA VAL A 3 -5.81 6.87 20.60
C VAL A 3 -5.73 6.05 19.31
N GLY A 4 -4.56 5.93 18.67
CA GLY A 4 -4.38 5.14 17.45
C GLY A 4 -4.44 3.61 17.67
N GLY A 5 -3.77 3.08 18.70
CA GLY A 5 -3.51 1.64 18.82
C GLY A 5 -4.75 0.75 18.98
N ILE A 6 -5.71 1.14 19.83
CA ILE A 6 -6.92 0.32 20.09
C ILE A 6 -7.95 0.45 18.95
N LEU A 7 -8.05 1.63 18.33
CA LEU A 7 -8.97 1.86 17.22
C LEU A 7 -8.52 1.12 15.95
N GLN A 8 -7.21 0.99 15.71
CA GLN A 8 -6.66 0.26 14.56
C GLN A 8 -7.12 -1.22 14.53
N PHE A 9 -7.23 -1.86 15.69
CA PHE A 9 -7.62 -3.28 15.80
C PHE A 9 -9.12 -3.51 15.53
N VAL A 10 -9.98 -2.62 16.03
CA VAL A 10 -11.44 -2.70 15.84
C VAL A 10 -11.85 -2.27 14.43
N PHE A 11 -11.08 -1.39 13.78
CA PHE A 11 -11.39 -0.85 12.45
C PHE A 11 -10.57 -1.48 11.32
N ARG A 12 -10.07 -2.71 11.48
CA ARG A 12 -9.29 -3.40 10.44
C ARG A 12 -9.96 -3.35 9.06
N GLU A 13 -11.23 -3.70 8.95
CA GLU A 13 -11.98 -3.63 7.68
C GLU A 13 -12.13 -2.19 7.13
N LYS A 14 -12.20 -1.20 8.02
CA LYS A 14 -12.34 0.20 7.63
C LYS A 14 -11.01 0.78 7.14
N VAL A 15 -9.90 0.37 7.74
CA VAL A 15 -8.55 0.70 7.25
C VAL A 15 -8.33 0.07 5.88
N LEU A 16 -8.70 -1.20 5.70
CA LEU A 16 -8.63 -1.90 4.41
C LEU A 16 -9.37 -1.15 3.30
N SER A 17 -10.66 -0.87 3.53
CA SER A 17 -11.51 -0.20 2.55
C SER A 17 -11.08 1.24 2.27
N THR A 18 -10.57 1.95 3.28
CA THR A 18 -10.06 3.31 3.09
C THR A 18 -8.77 3.29 2.27
N LEU A 19 -7.80 2.45 2.63
CA LEU A 19 -6.55 2.32 1.88
C LEU A 19 -6.82 1.90 0.43
N ASP A 20 -7.70 0.91 0.21
CA ASP A 20 -8.05 0.48 -1.14
C ASP A 20 -8.64 1.64 -1.97
N ARG A 21 -9.55 2.43 -1.37
CA ARG A 21 -10.17 3.58 -2.03
C ARG A 21 -9.17 4.68 -2.35
N GLU A 22 -8.31 5.03 -1.40
CA GLU A 22 -7.33 6.11 -1.58
C GLU A 22 -6.21 5.70 -2.55
N LEU A 23 -5.69 4.46 -2.46
CA LEU A 23 -4.74 3.94 -3.46
C LEU A 23 -5.38 3.91 -4.86
N PHE A 24 -6.65 3.51 -4.97
CA PHE A 24 -7.37 3.54 -6.24
C PHE A 24 -7.56 4.97 -6.78
N ALA A 25 -7.86 5.94 -5.92
CA ALA A 25 -7.95 7.34 -6.32
C ALA A 25 -6.59 7.94 -6.73
N ALA A 26 -5.49 7.44 -6.16
CA ALA A 26 -4.13 7.92 -6.42
C ALA A 26 -3.48 7.34 -7.69
N ILE A 27 -3.84 6.11 -8.09
CA ILE A 27 -3.22 5.43 -9.23
C ILE A 27 -3.37 6.15 -10.59
N PRO A 28 -4.49 6.80 -10.96
CA PRO A 28 -4.59 7.50 -12.24
C PRO A 28 -3.67 8.74 -12.34
N TYR A 29 -3.13 9.23 -11.21
CA TYR A 29 -2.19 10.35 -11.20
C TYR A 29 -0.73 9.89 -11.35
N TYR A 30 -0.47 8.58 -11.33
CA TYR A 30 0.85 8.01 -11.58
C TYR A 30 1.31 8.30 -13.02
N GLY A 31 2.50 8.87 -13.17
CA GLY A 31 3.04 9.33 -14.47
C GLY A 31 2.48 10.68 -14.95
N VAL A 32 1.38 11.18 -14.37
CA VAL A 32 0.81 12.51 -14.69
C VAL A 32 1.34 13.58 -13.74
N LYS A 33 1.31 13.30 -12.43
CA LYS A 33 1.84 14.20 -11.41
C LYS A 33 3.13 13.62 -10.84
N HIS A 34 4.19 14.42 -10.86
CA HIS A 34 5.50 14.00 -10.36
C HIS A 34 5.45 13.62 -8.87
N GLU A 35 4.72 14.37 -8.05
CA GLU A 35 4.57 14.09 -6.60
C GLU A 35 3.96 12.72 -6.32
N TYR A 36 2.92 12.34 -7.06
CA TYR A 36 2.27 11.03 -6.94
C TYR A 36 3.20 9.93 -7.44
N THR A 37 3.89 10.16 -8.56
CA THR A 37 4.83 9.19 -9.14
C THR A 37 5.96 8.89 -8.16
N LYS A 38 6.60 9.92 -7.60
CA LYS A 38 7.65 9.75 -6.60
C LYS A 38 7.15 8.99 -5.37
N SER A 39 5.98 9.36 -4.85
CA SER A 39 5.40 8.69 -3.68
C SER A 39 5.12 7.20 -3.94
N TRP A 40 4.63 6.87 -5.14
CA TRP A 40 4.43 5.49 -5.56
C TRP A 40 5.75 4.74 -5.75
N ASP A 41 6.78 5.35 -6.33
CA ASP A 41 8.10 4.74 -6.50
C ASP A 41 8.77 4.47 -5.15
N ASP A 42 8.72 5.43 -4.24
CA ASP A 42 9.24 5.30 -2.87
C ASP A 42 8.51 4.17 -2.13
N THR A 43 7.17 4.10 -2.24
CA THR A 43 6.35 3.05 -1.62
C THR A 43 6.68 1.67 -2.17
N GLN A 44 6.77 1.53 -3.50
CA GLN A 44 7.10 0.27 -4.17
C GLN A 44 8.51 -0.20 -3.81
N THR A 45 9.46 0.74 -3.69
CA THR A 45 10.84 0.44 -3.31
C THR A 45 10.95 0.07 -1.83
N TYR A 46 10.25 0.75 -0.93
CA TYR A 46 10.34 0.48 0.50
C TYR A 46 9.63 -0.82 0.89
N LEU A 47 8.41 -1.03 0.39
CA LEU A 47 7.59 -2.18 0.74
C LEU A 47 7.84 -3.41 -0.13
N GLN A 48 8.68 -3.29 -1.18
CA GLN A 48 8.92 -4.34 -2.16
C GLN A 48 7.58 -4.90 -2.66
N CYS A 49 6.78 -4.00 -3.23
CA CYS A 49 5.43 -4.25 -3.71
C CYS A 49 5.22 -3.57 -5.05
N CYS A 50 4.13 -3.89 -5.75
CA CYS A 50 3.87 -3.22 -7.01
C CYS A 50 2.39 -2.92 -7.25
N GLY A 51 2.11 -1.63 -7.51
CA GLY A 51 0.76 -1.11 -7.74
C GLY A 51 -0.21 -1.33 -6.57
N ARG A 52 -1.51 -1.14 -6.82
CA ARG A 52 -2.55 -1.39 -5.81
C ARG A 52 -2.71 -2.88 -5.51
N LEU A 53 -2.75 -3.72 -6.56
CA LEU A 53 -3.04 -5.16 -6.47
C LEU A 53 -1.86 -6.01 -6.92
N ASP A 54 -1.60 -6.14 -8.21
CA ASP A 54 -0.41 -6.86 -8.69
C ASP A 54 0.02 -6.19 -10.00
N CYS A 55 1.31 -5.92 -10.15
CA CYS A 55 1.84 -5.43 -11.42
C CYS A 55 2.02 -6.58 -12.40
N LYS A 56 0.92 -7.13 -12.91
CA LYS A 56 0.95 -8.13 -13.97
C LYS A 56 1.12 -7.52 -15.37
N GLY A 57 1.97 -6.49 -15.47
CA GLY A 57 2.25 -5.76 -16.73
C GLY A 57 3.60 -6.10 -17.36
N SER A 58 4.58 -6.56 -16.57
CA SER A 58 5.90 -6.97 -17.06
C SER A 58 6.52 -7.99 -16.09
N PRO A 59 6.36 -9.31 -16.33
CA PRO A 59 6.97 -10.33 -15.49
C PRO A 59 8.49 -10.31 -15.66
N ASN A 60 9.20 -9.94 -14.61
CA ASN A 60 10.65 -10.03 -14.42
C ASN A 60 10.87 -10.97 -13.21
N PRO A 61 11.95 -11.77 -13.10
CA PRO A 61 12.29 -12.56 -11.91
C PRO A 61 12.14 -11.84 -10.57
N THR A 62 12.26 -10.51 -10.53
CA THR A 62 12.04 -9.67 -9.33
C THR A 62 10.60 -9.20 -9.13
N THR A 63 9.75 -9.16 -10.17
CA THR A 63 8.36 -8.67 -10.08
C THR A 63 7.31 -9.78 -10.03
N MET A 64 7.72 -11.03 -10.29
CA MET A 64 6.83 -12.21 -10.33
C MET A 64 6.23 -12.58 -8.96
N TYR A 65 6.86 -12.18 -7.85
CA TYR A 65 6.41 -12.43 -6.48
C TYR A 65 6.07 -11.15 -5.71
N MET A 66 5.96 -10.01 -6.41
CA MET A 66 5.63 -8.74 -5.76
C MET A 66 4.13 -8.72 -5.46
N ASP A 67 3.79 -8.88 -4.18
CA ASP A 67 2.44 -8.65 -3.68
C ASP A 67 2.02 -7.18 -3.89
N GLY A 68 0.72 -6.95 -3.93
CA GLY A 68 0.17 -5.60 -3.97
C GLY A 68 0.58 -4.74 -2.80
N CYS A 69 0.86 -3.47 -3.10
CA CYS A 69 1.19 -2.50 -2.05
C CYS A 69 0.06 -2.36 -1.04
N LEU A 70 -1.19 -2.61 -1.43
CA LEU A 70 -2.30 -2.68 -0.48
C LEU A 70 -2.04 -3.75 0.60
N ASN A 71 -1.78 -4.99 0.19
CA ASN A 71 -1.53 -6.11 1.12
C ASN A 71 -0.30 -5.88 2.00
N LYS A 72 0.79 -5.40 1.41
CA LYS A 72 2.03 -5.09 2.15
C LYS A 72 1.85 -3.98 3.19
N VAL A 73 1.15 -2.90 2.85
CA VAL A 73 0.83 -1.83 3.82
C VAL A 73 0.00 -2.37 4.97
N ILE A 74 -0.95 -3.26 4.69
CA ILE A 74 -1.80 -3.87 5.72
C ILE A 74 -0.98 -4.72 6.68
N ASP A 75 -0.08 -5.56 6.15
CA ASP A 75 0.76 -6.41 6.98
C ASP A 75 1.73 -5.57 7.83
N PHE A 76 2.31 -4.51 7.26
CA PHE A 76 3.11 -3.53 8.00
C PHE A 76 2.33 -2.89 9.16
N LEU A 77 1.11 -2.41 8.89
CA LEU A 77 0.24 -1.82 9.92
C LEU A 77 -0.18 -2.83 11.00
N ARG A 78 -0.25 -4.13 10.69
CA ARG A 78 -0.52 -5.18 11.68
C ARG A 78 0.68 -5.43 12.59
N GLU A 79 1.89 -5.42 12.04
CA GLU A 79 3.13 -5.59 12.81
C GLU A 79 3.33 -4.43 13.78
N ASP A 80 3.11 -3.19 13.35
CA ASP A 80 3.23 -2.00 14.21
C ASP A 80 2.13 -1.90 15.28
N ALA A 81 0.94 -2.44 15.03
CA ALA A 81 -0.16 -2.42 15.99
C ALA A 81 0.02 -3.42 17.16
N ALA A 82 1.01 -4.31 17.09
CA ALA A 82 1.29 -5.29 18.12
C ALA A 82 2.22 -4.78 19.25
N TYR A 83 2.67 -3.52 19.21
CA TYR A 83 3.55 -2.91 20.20
C TYR A 83 2.91 -1.75 20.97
#